data_AF-A0A7S2F2H2-F1
#
_entry.id   AF-A0A7S2F2H2-F1
#
_cell.length_a   1.000
_cell.length_b   1.000
_cell.length_c   1.000
_cell.angle_alpha   90.00
_cell.angle_beta   90.00
_cell.angle_gamma   90.00
#
_symmetry.space_group_name_H-M   'P 1'
#
loop_
_entity.id
_entity.type
_entity.pdbx_description
1 polymer ?
#
loop_
_entity_poly.entity_id
_entity_poly.type
_entity_poly.pdbx_seq_one_letter_code
_entity_poly.pdbx_strand_id
1 'polypeptide(L)'
;SAVDNNTPYSVMFGPDKCGTTNKVHLIFRRKSLIDGSIEEKHLKDAPLVPSDSNTHVYTAVIDPVKNHVKVLVDGEEKASGSIFEAFDPPFNPPKEIDDPEDKKPEDWIDDDKMDDPDATKPDDWDEDAPMEIEDETAEKPEGWLDDEPEQIPDPEAEQPEDWDE
;
A
#
# COMPACT_ATOMS: atom_id res chain seq x y z
N SER A 1 -29.25 21.62 14.95
CA SER A 1 -28.19 20.67 14.55
C SER A 1 -26.88 21.43 14.45
N ALA A 2 -25.84 20.96 15.13
CA ALA A 2 -24.49 21.51 15.01
C ALA A 2 -23.78 20.89 13.80
N VAL A 3 -22.82 21.60 13.21
CA VAL A 3 -21.96 21.09 12.15
C VAL A 3 -20.78 20.36 12.78
N ASP A 4 -20.53 19.15 12.32
CA ASP A 4 -19.43 18.26 12.74
C ASP A 4 -18.84 17.52 11.53
N ASN A 5 -17.81 16.70 11.76
CA ASN A 5 -17.11 15.95 10.71
C ASN A 5 -18.00 14.94 9.95
N ASN A 6 -19.11 14.50 10.55
CA ASN A 6 -20.01 13.52 9.95
C ASN A 6 -21.23 14.17 9.28
N THR A 7 -21.32 15.50 9.33
CA THR A 7 -22.44 16.25 8.79
C THR A 7 -22.58 15.96 7.29
N PRO A 8 -23.78 15.60 6.80
CA PRO A 8 -23.99 15.26 5.40
C PRO A 8 -23.74 16.47 4.50
N TYR A 9 -23.01 16.26 3.41
CA TYR A 9 -22.78 17.22 2.35
C TYR A 9 -23.03 16.56 0.98
N SER A 10 -23.15 17.36 -0.07
CA SER A 10 -23.29 16.86 -1.45
C SER A 10 -22.04 17.07 -2.29
N VAL A 11 -21.38 18.23 -2.10
CA VAL A 11 -20.16 18.60 -2.83
C VAL A 11 -19.17 19.18 -1.84
N MET A 12 -17.91 18.77 -1.95
CA MET A 12 -16.78 19.41 -1.28
C MET A 12 -15.81 19.88 -2.36
N PHE A 13 -15.45 21.16 -2.32
CA PHE A 13 -14.56 21.77 -3.28
C PHE A 13 -13.62 22.75 -2.59
N GLY A 14 -12.33 22.68 -2.89
CA GLY A 14 -11.34 23.63 -2.40
C GLY A 14 -9.92 23.08 -2.30
N PRO A 15 -8.94 23.97 -2.07
CA PRO A 15 -7.56 23.58 -1.87
C PRO A 15 -7.36 22.87 -0.53
N ASP A 16 -6.59 21.79 -0.54
CA ASP A 16 -6.14 21.07 0.64
C ASP A 16 -4.65 20.72 0.49
N LYS A 17 -3.87 21.12 1.50
CA LYS A 17 -2.43 20.91 1.53
C LYS A 17 -2.03 20.39 2.91
N CYS A 18 -1.70 19.10 2.97
CA CYS A 18 -1.30 18.40 4.18
C CYS A 18 -0.11 17.47 3.90
N GLY A 19 1.06 17.83 4.41
CA GLY A 19 2.30 17.06 4.21
C GLY A 19 2.68 16.94 2.72
N THR A 20 2.72 15.71 2.21
CA THR A 20 2.97 15.39 0.80
C THR A 20 1.73 15.56 -0.08
N THR A 21 0.56 15.69 0.51
CA THR A 21 -0.72 15.81 -0.19
C THR A 21 -0.97 17.27 -0.54
N ASN A 22 -1.09 17.59 -1.83
CA ASN A 22 -1.37 18.94 -2.30
C ASN A 22 -2.34 18.88 -3.47
N LYS A 23 -3.62 19.16 -3.24
CA LYS A 23 -4.65 19.07 -4.29
C LYS A 23 -5.82 20.01 -4.06
N VAL A 24 -6.42 20.48 -5.14
CA VAL A 24 -7.72 21.13 -5.14
C VAL A 24 -8.78 20.04 -5.29
N HIS A 25 -9.44 19.71 -4.20
CA HIS A 25 -10.47 18.68 -4.20
C HIS A 25 -11.69 19.14 -4.98
N LEU A 26 -12.28 18.20 -5.72
CA LEU A 26 -13.66 18.23 -6.15
C LEU A 26 -14.23 16.85 -5.83
N ILE A 27 -15.11 16.79 -4.84
CA ILE A 27 -15.66 15.54 -4.31
C ILE A 27 -17.17 15.59 -4.36
N PHE A 28 -17.78 14.54 -4.88
CA PHE A 28 -19.22 14.31 -4.78
C PHE A 28 -19.51 13.21 -3.78
N ARG A 29 -20.34 13.51 -2.79
CA ARG A 29 -20.82 12.50 -1.85
C ARG A 29 -22.14 11.94 -2.37
N ARG A 30 -22.16 10.65 -2.70
CA ARG A 30 -23.32 9.98 -3.31
C ARG A 30 -23.53 8.60 -2.72
N LYS A 31 -24.80 8.19 -2.64
CA LYS A 31 -25.16 6.83 -2.27
C LYS A 31 -24.85 5.87 -3.42
N SER A 32 -24.10 4.81 -3.13
CA SER A 32 -23.86 3.71 -4.06
C SER A 32 -25.18 3.04 -4.45
N LEU A 33 -25.29 2.67 -5.73
CA LEU A 33 -26.46 1.94 -6.24
C LEU A 33 -26.38 0.43 -5.98
N ILE A 34 -25.22 -0.08 -5.56
CA ILE A 34 -24.96 -1.51 -5.38
C ILE A 34 -25.40 -1.96 -3.99
N ASP A 35 -24.84 -1.34 -2.96
CA ASP A 35 -24.98 -1.72 -1.55
C ASP A 35 -25.69 -0.65 -0.71
N GLY A 36 -25.88 0.55 -1.27
CA GLY A 36 -26.50 1.67 -0.59
C GLY A 36 -25.58 2.38 0.41
N SER A 37 -24.27 2.07 0.43
CA SER A 37 -23.29 2.80 1.23
C SER A 37 -23.11 4.23 0.72
N ILE A 38 -22.62 5.13 1.57
CA ILE A 38 -22.29 6.49 1.17
C ILE A 38 -20.83 6.49 0.73
N GLU A 39 -20.60 6.88 -0.52
CA GLU A 39 -19.27 6.95 -1.10
C GLU A 39 -18.92 8.39 -1.48
N GLU A 40 -17.66 8.73 -1.31
CA GLU A 40 -17.07 9.98 -1.74
C GLU A 40 -16.32 9.73 -3.05
N LYS A 41 -16.79 10.36 -4.13
CA LYS A 41 -16.23 10.26 -5.46
C LYS A 41 -15.25 11.42 -5.64
N HIS A 42 -13.95 11.15 -5.69
CA HIS A 42 -12.88 12.14 -5.82
C HIS A 42 -12.47 12.35 -7.28
N LEU A 43 -12.16 13.58 -7.68
CA LEU A 43 -11.54 13.84 -8.97
C LEU A 43 -10.12 13.20 -9.01
N LYS A 44 -9.85 12.34 -9.99
CA LYS A 44 -8.58 11.60 -10.14
C LYS A 44 -7.40 12.55 -10.34
N ASP A 45 -7.47 13.35 -11.40
CA ASP A 45 -6.40 14.28 -11.78
C ASP A 45 -6.66 15.66 -11.16
N ALA A 46 -6.72 15.69 -9.82
CA ALA A 46 -6.94 16.93 -9.08
C ALA A 46 -5.75 17.90 -9.26
N PRO A 47 -5.99 19.18 -9.58
CA PRO A 47 -4.90 20.11 -9.81
C PRO A 47 -4.22 20.49 -8.49
N LEU A 48 -2.93 20.84 -8.56
CA LEU A 48 -2.15 21.24 -7.39
C LEU A 48 -2.56 22.63 -6.91
N VAL A 49 -2.46 22.87 -5.59
CA VAL A 49 -2.62 24.21 -5.02
C VAL A 49 -1.38 25.04 -5.38
N PRO A 50 -1.54 26.28 -5.88
CA PRO A 50 -0.47 27.25 -6.02
C PRO A 50 0.40 27.35 -4.76
N SER A 51 1.71 27.50 -4.94
CA SER A 51 2.69 27.44 -3.85
C SER A 51 3.09 28.80 -3.27
N ASP A 52 2.60 29.90 -3.84
CA ASP A 52 2.93 31.25 -3.40
C ASP A 52 2.03 31.73 -2.24
N SER A 53 2.22 32.99 -1.81
CA SER A 53 1.46 33.59 -0.69
C SER A 53 0.40 34.60 -1.15
N ASN A 54 0.09 34.63 -2.44
CA ASN A 54 -0.91 35.52 -3.02
C ASN A 54 -2.32 34.94 -2.87
N THR A 55 -3.32 35.80 -3.05
CA THR A 55 -4.72 35.37 -3.10
C THR A 55 -5.00 34.71 -4.45
N HIS A 56 -5.52 33.49 -4.42
CA HIS A 56 -5.96 32.74 -5.61
C HIS A 56 -7.46 32.53 -5.63
N VAL A 57 -8.04 32.40 -6.83
CA VAL A 57 -9.46 32.14 -7.05
C VAL A 57 -9.67 30.72 -7.56
N TYR A 58 -10.46 29.93 -6.85
CA TYR A 58 -10.80 28.55 -7.24
C TYR A 58 -12.24 28.50 -7.75
N THR A 59 -12.45 27.91 -8.93
CA THR A 59 -13.77 27.77 -9.54
C THR A 59 -14.02 26.32 -9.94
N ALA A 60 -15.15 25.76 -9.51
CA ALA A 60 -15.66 24.49 -10.02
C ALA A 60 -16.87 24.75 -10.91
N VAL A 61 -16.86 24.21 -12.13
CA VAL A 61 -17.99 24.24 -13.06
C VAL A 61 -18.48 22.82 -13.23
N ILE A 62 -19.78 22.61 -12.99
CA ILE A 62 -20.46 21.33 -13.13
C ILE A 62 -21.55 21.52 -14.18
N ASP A 63 -21.38 20.92 -15.35
CA ASP A 63 -22.35 20.93 -16.44
C ASP A 63 -23.13 19.62 -16.43
N PRO A 64 -24.36 19.60 -15.89
CA PRO A 64 -25.17 18.38 -15.83
C PRO A 64 -25.73 17.97 -17.20
N VAL A 65 -25.81 18.87 -18.17
CA VAL A 65 -26.34 18.56 -19.51
C VAL A 65 -25.29 17.78 -20.29
N LYS A 66 -24.03 18.17 -20.19
CA LYS A 66 -22.89 17.50 -20.84
C LYS A 66 -22.24 16.42 -19.97
N ASN A 67 -22.68 16.27 -18.71
CA ASN A 67 -22.03 15.42 -17.70
C ASN A 67 -20.52 15.71 -17.58
N HIS A 68 -20.15 16.99 -17.55
CA HIS A 68 -18.75 17.42 -17.58
C HIS A 68 -18.43 18.32 -16.40
N VAL A 69 -17.22 18.19 -15.86
CA VAL A 69 -16.69 19.06 -14.79
C VAL A 69 -15.45 19.79 -15.25
N LYS A 70 -15.21 20.96 -14.65
CA LYS A 70 -13.99 21.74 -14.81
C LYS A 70 -13.59 22.33 -13.48
N VAL A 71 -12.29 22.33 -13.21
CA VAL A 71 -11.68 23.06 -12.10
C VAL A 71 -10.75 24.10 -12.68
N LEU A 72 -10.99 25.35 -12.33
CA LEU A 72 -10.17 26.48 -12.72
C LEU A 72 -9.49 27.06 -11.48
N VAL A 73 -8.24 27.48 -11.67
CA VAL A 73 -7.46 28.25 -10.68
C VAL A 73 -7.04 29.54 -11.37
N ASP A 74 -7.40 30.68 -10.79
CA ASP A 74 -7.18 32.03 -11.33
C ASP A 74 -7.78 32.24 -12.73
N GLY A 75 -8.89 31.56 -13.01
CA GLY A 75 -9.58 31.62 -14.31
C GLY A 75 -8.95 30.74 -15.39
N GLU A 76 -7.85 30.05 -15.10
CA GLU A 76 -7.25 29.06 -15.99
C GLU A 76 -7.80 27.66 -15.70
N GLU A 77 -8.23 26.93 -16.72
CA GLU A 77 -8.63 25.53 -16.60
C GLU A 77 -7.43 24.65 -16.25
N LYS A 78 -7.44 24.04 -15.07
CA LYS A 78 -6.37 23.15 -14.59
C LYS A 78 -6.75 21.69 -14.59
N ALA A 79 -8.05 21.38 -14.50
CA ALA A 79 -8.56 20.02 -14.66
C ALA A 79 -9.93 20.06 -15.34
N SER A 80 -10.21 19.04 -16.15
CA SER A 80 -11.47 18.92 -16.90
C SER A 80 -11.74 17.46 -17.18
N GLY A 81 -13.01 17.05 -17.21
CA GLY A 81 -13.35 15.69 -17.62
C GLY A 81 -14.83 15.33 -17.49
N SER A 82 -15.16 14.17 -18.02
CA SER A 82 -16.49 13.55 -17.88
C SER A 82 -16.69 13.08 -16.44
N ILE A 83 -17.86 13.37 -15.86
CA ILE A 83 -18.24 12.94 -14.50
C ILE A 83 -18.11 11.42 -14.34
N PHE A 84 -18.39 10.64 -15.38
CA PHE A 84 -18.39 9.19 -15.30
C PHE A 84 -17.00 8.55 -15.32
N GLU A 85 -15.97 9.28 -15.77
CA GLU A 85 -14.63 8.73 -16.03
C GLU A 85 -13.56 9.39 -15.16
N ALA A 86 -13.70 10.70 -14.91
CA ALA A 86 -12.72 11.51 -14.20
C ALA A 86 -12.73 11.33 -12.68
N PHE A 87 -13.64 10.52 -12.13
CA PHE A 87 -13.80 10.33 -10.69
C PHE A 87 -13.43 8.91 -10.25
N ASP A 88 -12.89 8.83 -9.04
CA ASP A 88 -12.56 7.61 -8.32
C ASP A 88 -13.17 7.62 -6.91
N PRO A 89 -13.95 6.58 -6.52
CA PRO A 89 -14.45 5.51 -7.37
C PRO A 89 -15.36 6.04 -8.51
N PRO A 90 -15.61 5.26 -9.56
CA PRO A 90 -16.50 5.69 -10.64
C PRO A 90 -17.94 5.87 -10.17
N PHE A 91 -18.69 6.76 -10.82
CA PHE A 91 -20.12 6.98 -10.50
C PHE A 91 -21.01 5.80 -10.87
N ASN A 92 -20.66 5.10 -11.94
CA ASN A 92 -21.38 3.94 -12.40
C ASN A 92 -20.65 2.68 -11.92
N PRO A 93 -21.38 1.62 -11.55
CA PRO A 93 -20.77 0.31 -11.32
C PRO A 93 -19.97 -0.13 -12.55
N PRO A 94 -18.93 -0.96 -12.36
CA PRO A 94 -18.19 -1.52 -13.49
C PRO A 94 -19.15 -2.30 -14.40
N LYS A 95 -18.88 -2.25 -15.71
CA LYS A 95 -19.73 -2.92 -16.72
C LYS A 95 -19.66 -4.44 -16.61
N GLU A 96 -18.54 -4.94 -16.13
CA GLU A 96 -18.22 -6.36 -15.96
C GLU A 96 -17.74 -6.54 -14.52
N ILE A 97 -18.16 -7.64 -13.90
CA ILE A 97 -17.73 -8.07 -12.57
C ILE A 97 -17.12 -9.46 -12.72
N ASP A 98 -16.12 -9.78 -11.91
CA ASP A 98 -15.57 -11.14 -11.85
C ASP A 98 -16.65 -12.10 -11.34
N ASP A 99 -16.68 -13.31 -11.91
CA ASP A 99 -17.62 -14.34 -11.49
C ASP A 99 -17.21 -14.86 -10.10
N PRO A 100 -18.06 -14.71 -9.06
CA PRO A 100 -17.72 -15.13 -7.71
C PRO A 100 -17.54 -16.65 -7.57
N GLU A 101 -18.05 -17.44 -8.51
CA GLU A 101 -17.89 -18.89 -8.54
C GLU A 101 -16.66 -19.33 -9.34
N ASP A 102 -15.97 -18.40 -10.03
CA ASP A 102 -14.75 -18.71 -10.76
C ASP A 102 -13.62 -19.04 -9.79
N LYS A 103 -12.97 -20.17 -10.04
CA LYS A 103 -11.88 -20.66 -9.22
C LYS A 103 -10.75 -21.05 -10.15
N LYS A 104 -9.57 -20.54 -9.82
CA LYS A 104 -8.32 -20.99 -10.42
C LYS A 104 -8.27 -22.53 -10.33
N PRO A 105 -8.12 -23.26 -11.45
CA PRO A 105 -8.13 -24.71 -11.42
C PRO A 105 -6.83 -25.24 -10.81
N GLU A 106 -6.87 -26.47 -10.27
CA GLU A 106 -5.75 -27.06 -9.52
C GLU A 106 -4.50 -27.29 -10.38
N ASP A 107 -4.66 -27.40 -11.70
CA ASP A 107 -3.58 -27.59 -12.67
C ASP A 107 -2.98 -26.28 -13.21
N TRP A 108 -3.46 -25.13 -12.74
CA TRP A 108 -2.97 -23.84 -13.19
C TRP A 108 -1.67 -23.45 -12.49
N ILE A 109 -0.58 -23.46 -13.24
CA ILE A 109 0.76 -23.07 -12.79
C ILE A 109 0.89 -21.54 -12.86
N ASP A 110 1.16 -20.88 -11.72
CA ASP A 110 1.50 -19.44 -11.68
C ASP A 110 3.01 -19.19 -11.86
N ASP A 111 3.83 -20.20 -11.63
CA ASP A 111 5.27 -20.07 -11.68
C ASP A 111 5.74 -19.85 -13.12
N ASP A 112 6.30 -18.66 -13.37
CA ASP A 112 6.91 -18.31 -14.66
C ASP A 112 8.09 -19.23 -15.04
N LYS A 113 8.66 -19.94 -14.06
CA LYS A 113 9.81 -20.83 -14.23
C LYS A 113 9.54 -22.17 -13.56
N MET A 114 9.94 -23.24 -14.24
CA MET A 114 9.96 -24.60 -13.71
C MET A 114 11.36 -25.20 -13.91
N ASP A 115 11.71 -26.15 -13.05
CA ASP A 115 12.93 -26.95 -13.22
C ASP A 115 12.88 -27.69 -14.56
N ASP A 116 14.01 -27.72 -15.26
CA ASP A 116 14.11 -28.41 -16.54
C ASP A 116 13.95 -29.93 -16.32
N PRO A 117 12.91 -30.57 -16.88
CA PRO A 117 12.67 -32.00 -16.67
C PRO A 117 13.77 -32.89 -17.26
N ASP A 118 14.56 -32.38 -18.21
CA ASP A 118 15.69 -33.11 -18.81
C ASP A 118 17.00 -32.87 -18.04
N ALA A 119 17.03 -31.93 -17.09
CA ALA A 119 18.21 -31.68 -16.27
C ALA A 119 18.32 -32.73 -15.15
N THR A 120 19.40 -33.49 -15.18
CA THR A 120 19.75 -34.44 -14.11
C THR A 120 20.85 -33.84 -13.24
N LYS A 121 20.76 -34.09 -11.93
CA LYS A 121 21.83 -33.78 -10.97
C LYS A 121 23.17 -34.37 -11.48
N PRO A 122 24.25 -33.57 -11.60
CA PRO A 122 25.54 -34.07 -12.07
C PRO A 122 26.19 -35.00 -11.03
N ASP A 123 27.02 -35.94 -11.51
CA ASP A 123 27.63 -36.99 -10.66
C ASP A 123 28.53 -36.45 -9.52
N ASP A 124 29.08 -35.23 -9.68
CA ASP A 124 29.97 -34.57 -8.71
C ASP A 124 29.20 -33.74 -7.66
N TRP A 125 27.88 -33.67 -7.74
CA TRP A 125 27.05 -32.94 -6.77
C TRP A 125 26.67 -33.85 -5.60
N ASP A 126 27.41 -33.72 -4.49
CA ASP A 126 27.12 -34.38 -3.24
C ASP A 126 26.22 -33.49 -2.35
N GLU A 127 25.00 -33.94 -2.03
CA GLU A 127 24.09 -33.20 -1.12
C GLU A 127 24.32 -33.54 0.36
N ASP A 128 25.05 -34.61 0.65
CA ASP A 128 25.38 -35.03 2.00
C ASP A 128 26.71 -34.43 2.48
N ALA A 129 27.43 -33.74 1.58
CA ALA A 129 28.65 -33.02 1.92
C ALA A 129 28.35 -31.88 2.91
N PRO A 130 29.05 -31.83 4.07
CA PRO A 130 28.82 -30.77 5.04
C PRO A 130 29.32 -29.42 4.50
N MET A 131 28.64 -28.34 4.88
CA MET A 131 29.03 -26.97 4.50
C MET A 131 30.39 -26.59 5.07
N GLU A 132 30.73 -27.12 6.25
CA GLU A 132 31.99 -26.88 6.96
C GLU A 132 32.66 -28.23 7.25
N ILE A 133 33.98 -28.27 7.11
CA ILE A 133 34.84 -29.39 7.48
C ILE A 133 35.81 -28.93 8.55
N GLU A 134 36.20 -29.82 9.48
CA GLU A 134 37.24 -29.52 10.45
C GLU A 134 38.56 -29.25 9.72
N ASP A 135 39.26 -28.18 10.13
CA ASP A 135 40.61 -27.92 9.64
C ASP A 135 41.59 -28.84 10.37
N GLU A 136 42.03 -29.91 9.70
CA GLU A 136 42.99 -30.88 10.24
C GLU A 136 44.35 -30.25 10.62
N THR A 137 44.63 -29.02 10.15
CA THR A 137 45.87 -28.29 10.47
C THR A 137 45.72 -27.30 11.62
N ALA A 138 44.50 -27.11 12.14
CA ALA A 138 44.26 -26.23 13.27
C ALA A 138 44.78 -26.84 14.57
N GLU A 139 45.70 -26.15 15.24
CA GLU A 139 46.21 -26.53 16.55
C GLU A 139 45.57 -25.68 17.65
N LYS A 140 45.24 -26.34 18.77
CA LYS A 140 44.72 -25.66 19.96
C LYS A 140 45.80 -24.73 20.54
N PRO A 141 45.50 -23.47 20.89
CA PRO A 141 46.50 -22.55 21.46
C PRO A 141 47.13 -23.07 22.76
N GLU A 142 48.43 -22.82 22.97
CA GLU A 142 49.21 -23.32 24.14
C GLU A 142 48.62 -22.94 25.52
N GLY A 143 47.79 -21.88 25.58
CA GLY A 143 47.16 -21.39 26.81
C GLY A 143 45.70 -21.81 26.99
N TRP A 144 45.19 -22.75 26.19
CA TRP A 144 43.81 -23.20 26.29
C TRP A 144 43.59 -24.04 27.56
N LEU A 145 42.57 -23.68 28.35
CA LEU A 145 42.20 -24.39 29.57
C LEU A 145 41.00 -25.32 29.29
N ASP A 146 41.27 -26.62 29.13
CA ASP A 146 40.25 -27.65 28.82
C ASP A 146 39.24 -27.89 29.94
N ASP A 147 39.67 -27.71 31.18
CA ASP A 147 38.88 -28.04 32.38
C ASP A 147 38.07 -26.86 32.93
N GLU A 148 38.20 -25.66 32.34
CA GLU A 148 37.39 -24.51 32.76
C GLU A 148 36.01 -24.52 32.10
N PRO A 149 34.95 -24.18 32.85
CA PRO A 149 33.61 -24.08 32.28
C PRO A 149 33.56 -22.95 31.24
N GLU A 150 32.96 -23.21 30.07
CA GLU A 150 32.81 -22.21 29.00
C GLU A 150 32.07 -20.95 29.47
N GLN A 151 31.18 -21.11 30.45
CA GLN A 151 30.41 -20.02 31.06
C GLN A 151 30.38 -20.19 32.57
N ILE A 152 30.63 -19.09 33.28
CA ILE A 152 30.41 -18.99 34.72
C ILE A 152 29.11 -18.21 34.96
N PRO A 153 28.21 -18.71 35.83
CA PRO A 153 27.00 -17.97 36.17
C PRO A 153 27.38 -16.64 36.82
N ASP A 154 26.69 -15.58 36.44
CA ASP A 154 26.92 -14.24 37.01
C ASP A 154 26.57 -14.26 38.50
N PRO A 155 27.55 -13.99 39.40
CA PRO A 155 27.31 -14.02 40.84
C PRO A 155 26.33 -12.93 41.33
N GLU A 156 26.06 -11.90 40.52
CA GLU A 156 25.10 -10.83 40.83
C GLU A 156 23.72 -11.09 40.20
N ALA A 157 23.56 -12.17 39.42
CA ALA A 157 22.26 -12.52 38.83
C ALA A 157 21.31 -13.07 39.89
N GLU A 158 20.38 -12.21 40.33
CA GLU A 158 19.19 -12.59 41.09
C GLU A 158 17.96 -12.49 40.17
N GLN A 159 17.04 -13.46 40.28
CA GLN A 159 15.76 -13.40 39.58
C GLN A 159 14.97 -12.18 40.06
N PRO A 160 14.54 -11.26 39.17
CA PRO A 160 13.78 -10.08 39.57
C PRO A 160 12.43 -10.43 40.19
N GLU A 161 11.95 -9.62 41.14
CA GLU A 161 10.68 -9.86 41.87
C GLU A 161 9.45 -9.93 40.94
N ASP A 162 9.49 -9.30 39.76
CA ASP A 162 8.42 -9.28 38.77
C ASP A 162 8.50 -10.44 37.73
N TRP A 163 9.39 -11.42 37.92
CA TRP A 163 9.41 -12.64 37.09
C TRP A 163 8.48 -13.70 37.70
N ASP A 164 7.26 -13.80 37.19
CA ASP A 164 6.34 -14.90 37.48
C ASP A 164 6.83 -16.21 36.81
N GLU A 165 7.08 -17.27 37.60
CA GLU A 165 7.32 -18.64 37.10
C GLU A 165 6.05 -19.31 36.56
#